data_AF-A0A5C4U5T5-F1
#
_entry.id   AF-A0A5C4U5T5-F1
#
_cell.length_a   1.000
_cell.length_b   1.000
_cell.length_c   1.000
_cell.angle_alpha   90.00
_cell.angle_beta   90.00
_cell.angle_gamma   90.00
#
_symmetry.space_group_name_H-M   'P 1'
#
loop_
_entity.id
_entity.type
_entity.pdbx_description
1 polymer ?
#
loop_
_entity_poly.entity_id
_entity_poly.type
_entity_poly.pdbx_seq_one_letter_code
_entity_poly.pdbx_strand_id
1 'polypeptide(L)'
;MPYPLNRRQFLTGLGAGGIAGLGSLALPGTAAGQSSLPGSSSRFFGGLLPDRPSITHGVASGDVTTSSALVWTRADRPSRMIVETCSDASFRNVRRYTSEAALTPESGFTGKLRLAGLNPGEVHYRVQAEDLYSGALSEPTYGFLRIPGERRNIRFHWSADVAGQGYGINPEMGGMIGWRTMAERNPDFFLHSGDTIYADNPIKEEVTLPDGKIWKNVVTEEVSRVAQSLEDYRGRYAYNLLDENYRDFNARVPQIVQWDDHETVNNWYPNEVLDLDEYRVKDVNTLADWSHQAFHEWQPTDPTLPVDGRIYRKLSHGPLLDIFVLDMRSYKDDNTLNHKGTQADGRILGAAQEQWLIQSLQQSTATWKIVANDLPLGIVVPDGDHQEGVSNGSDGVPVGREAEIARVLQAIREVPNVVWLTADVHYCAAHHYDPSRAQFQDFAPFWEFVAGPLNAGAFGPNKMDGTFGPEVVFSHAGATNESPLGDSQHFGEVDIDAESRELTVRLITTRGAVLFEKSLSAS
;
A
#
# COMPACT_ATOMS: atom_id res chain seq x y z
N MET A 1 8.40 27.28 -8.73
CA MET A 1 7.29 26.46 -8.21
C MET A 1 7.26 25.21 -9.07
N PRO A 2 7.80 24.05 -8.65
CA PRO A 2 7.48 22.84 -9.37
C PRO A 2 6.04 22.47 -8.99
N TYR A 3 5.14 22.58 -9.95
CA TYR A 3 3.84 21.96 -9.85
C TYR A 3 4.06 20.44 -9.67
N PRO A 4 3.24 19.73 -8.89
CA PRO A 4 3.17 18.28 -9.01
C PRO A 4 2.94 17.94 -10.48
N LEU A 5 3.68 16.94 -10.92
CA LEU A 5 3.81 16.58 -12.32
C LEU A 5 2.43 16.17 -12.84
N ASN A 6 1.95 16.76 -13.95
CA ASN A 6 0.77 16.21 -14.62
C ASN A 6 1.07 14.76 -15.07
N ARG A 7 0.04 13.95 -15.39
CA ARG A 7 0.23 12.52 -15.74
C ARG A 7 1.33 12.28 -16.78
N ARG A 8 1.50 13.19 -17.77
CA ARG A 8 2.61 13.14 -18.75
C ARG A 8 3.97 13.48 -18.14
N GLN A 9 4.07 14.46 -17.25
CA GLN A 9 5.30 14.86 -16.56
C GLN A 9 5.73 13.81 -15.51
N PHE A 10 4.77 13.12 -14.89
CA PHE A 10 5.01 12.04 -13.94
C PHE A 10 5.65 10.83 -14.65
N LEU A 11 5.12 10.47 -15.82
CA LEU A 11 5.64 9.39 -16.66
C LEU A 11 6.93 9.76 -17.42
N THR A 12 7.14 11.06 -17.72
CA THR A 12 8.34 11.55 -18.43
C THR A 12 9.48 12.05 -17.53
N GLY A 13 9.30 12.09 -16.20
CA GLY A 13 10.28 12.56 -15.22
C GLY A 13 11.63 11.83 -15.23
N LEU A 14 11.72 10.69 -15.92
CA LEU A 14 12.95 9.92 -16.15
C LEU A 14 13.72 10.34 -17.43
N GLY A 15 13.39 11.47 -18.06
CA GLY A 15 13.77 11.80 -19.45
C GLY A 15 14.60 13.05 -19.71
N ALA A 16 15.12 13.76 -18.70
CA ALA A 16 15.88 15.01 -18.92
C ALA A 16 17.39 14.87 -18.64
N GLY A 17 18.07 13.97 -19.37
CA GLY A 17 19.53 13.91 -19.46
C GLY A 17 19.97 14.20 -20.89
N GLY A 18 20.46 15.41 -21.15
CA GLY A 18 20.74 15.93 -22.49
C GLY A 18 21.76 15.11 -23.30
N ILE A 19 21.39 14.77 -24.53
CA ILE A 19 22.32 14.28 -25.56
C ILE A 19 22.84 15.50 -26.33
N ALA A 20 24.07 15.92 -26.03
CA ALA A 20 24.82 16.81 -26.91
C ALA A 20 25.59 15.96 -27.92
N GLY A 21 25.13 15.96 -29.17
CA GLY A 21 25.80 15.33 -30.29
C GLY A 21 26.89 16.20 -30.90
N LEU A 22 28.01 15.58 -31.27
CA LEU A 22 29.00 15.87 -32.32
C LEU A 22 29.92 14.63 -32.29
N GLY A 23 30.32 13.90 -33.33
CA GLY A 23 30.38 14.09 -34.77
C GLY A 23 31.14 12.88 -35.32
N SER A 24 30.74 12.45 -36.52
CA SER A 24 31.18 11.30 -37.33
C SER A 24 32.70 11.02 -37.44
N LEU A 25 33.09 9.74 -37.55
CA LEU A 25 33.82 9.16 -38.71
C LEU A 25 34.17 7.65 -38.57
N ALA A 26 33.87 6.91 -39.65
CA ALA A 26 34.57 5.77 -40.26
C ALA A 26 34.69 4.39 -39.55
N LEU A 27 33.97 3.41 -40.12
CA LEU A 27 34.29 1.97 -40.17
C LEU A 27 35.46 1.72 -41.18
N PRO A 28 36.29 0.66 -41.05
CA PRO A 28 35.83 -0.73 -41.23
C PRO A 28 36.58 -1.87 -40.48
N GLY A 29 35.91 -3.03 -40.37
CA GLY A 29 36.53 -4.32 -40.70
C GLY A 29 36.96 -5.27 -39.57
N THR A 30 36.22 -6.38 -39.46
CA THR A 30 36.65 -7.77 -39.14
C THR A 30 37.32 -8.09 -37.80
N ALA A 31 36.69 -8.95 -36.99
CA ALA A 31 37.08 -10.36 -36.81
C ALA A 31 36.26 -11.01 -35.69
N ALA A 32 35.67 -12.18 -35.98
CA ALA A 32 35.04 -13.05 -35.00
C ALA A 32 36.10 -13.67 -34.08
N GLY A 33 35.88 -13.60 -32.77
CA GLY A 33 36.69 -14.29 -31.76
C GLY A 33 35.79 -14.69 -30.59
N GLN A 34 35.29 -15.92 -30.62
CA GLN A 34 34.69 -16.57 -29.45
C GLN A 34 35.77 -16.75 -28.39
N SER A 35 35.62 -16.11 -27.24
CA SER A 35 36.38 -16.42 -26.03
C SER A 35 35.42 -16.99 -25.00
N SER A 36 35.45 -18.31 -24.85
CA SER A 36 34.80 -19.05 -23.78
C SER A 36 35.67 -18.96 -22.53
N LEU A 37 35.19 -18.25 -21.50
CA LEU A 37 35.75 -18.33 -20.16
C LEU A 37 35.13 -19.54 -19.43
N PRO A 38 35.93 -20.35 -18.72
CA PRO A 38 35.43 -21.55 -18.05
C PRO A 38 34.65 -21.17 -16.79
N GLY A 39 33.32 -21.33 -16.85
CA GLY A 39 32.47 -21.35 -15.67
C GLY A 39 32.85 -22.54 -14.79
N SER A 40 33.20 -22.26 -13.54
CA SER A 40 33.40 -23.24 -12.47
C SER A 40 32.13 -24.09 -12.29
N SER A 41 32.12 -25.26 -12.91
CA SER A 41 31.09 -26.28 -12.69
C SER A 41 31.37 -26.96 -11.36
N SER A 42 30.77 -26.44 -10.29
CA SER A 42 30.57 -27.25 -9.08
C SER A 42 29.61 -28.37 -9.45
N ARG A 43 30.15 -29.58 -9.63
CA ARG A 43 29.37 -30.81 -9.82
C ARG A 43 28.68 -31.14 -8.50
N PHE A 44 27.44 -30.70 -8.34
CA PHE A 44 26.55 -31.28 -7.34
C PHE A 44 26.21 -32.69 -7.80
N PHE A 45 26.53 -33.68 -6.97
CA PHE A 45 26.00 -35.03 -7.10
C PHE A 45 24.48 -34.94 -6.95
N GLY A 46 23.77 -35.06 -8.08
CA GLY A 46 22.32 -35.10 -8.13
C GLY A 46 21.78 -36.38 -7.50
N GLY A 47 21.40 -36.29 -6.23
CA GLY A 47 20.24 -37.04 -5.77
C GLY A 47 19.01 -36.43 -6.43
N LEU A 48 18.16 -37.26 -7.04
CA LEU A 48 16.84 -36.86 -7.55
C LEU A 48 16.06 -36.25 -6.39
N LEU A 49 16.03 -34.91 -6.29
CA LEU A 49 15.03 -34.25 -5.47
C LEU A 49 13.67 -34.69 -6.04
N PRO A 50 12.72 -35.17 -5.21
CA PRO A 50 11.39 -35.48 -5.68
C PRO A 50 10.81 -34.21 -6.33
N ASP A 51 10.25 -34.36 -7.54
CA ASP A 51 9.50 -33.30 -8.19
C ASP A 51 8.31 -32.93 -7.28
N ARG A 52 8.45 -31.81 -6.58
CA ARG A 52 7.51 -31.33 -5.58
C ARG A 52 7.22 -29.85 -5.85
N PRO A 53 6.04 -29.36 -5.49
CA PRO A 53 5.71 -27.95 -5.66
C PRO A 53 6.62 -27.07 -4.79
N SER A 54 6.74 -25.80 -5.17
CA SER A 54 7.48 -24.78 -4.43
C SER A 54 6.58 -23.59 -4.12
N ILE A 55 6.68 -23.07 -2.89
CA ILE A 55 6.16 -21.74 -2.55
C ILE A 55 7.16 -20.71 -3.06
N THR A 56 6.74 -19.83 -3.97
CA THR A 56 7.67 -18.98 -4.73
C THR A 56 7.81 -17.57 -4.17
N HIS A 57 6.76 -17.00 -3.56
CA HIS A 57 6.70 -15.60 -3.13
C HIS A 57 6.49 -15.45 -1.61
N GLY A 58 6.88 -16.47 -0.85
CA GLY A 58 6.71 -16.47 0.60
C GLY A 58 5.25 -16.66 1.04
N VAL A 59 4.98 -16.23 2.26
CA VAL A 59 3.66 -16.29 2.90
C VAL A 59 3.34 -14.94 3.48
N ALA A 60 2.05 -14.61 3.55
CA ALA A 60 1.57 -13.41 4.22
C ALA A 60 0.36 -13.73 5.09
N SER A 61 0.06 -12.85 6.04
CA SER A 61 -1.20 -12.90 6.79
C SER A 61 -1.89 -11.55 6.78
N GLY A 62 -3.20 -11.53 6.97
CA GLY A 62 -3.97 -10.29 6.94
C GLY A 62 -5.39 -10.44 7.44
N ASP A 63 -6.08 -9.30 7.52
CA ASP A 63 -7.46 -9.18 7.99
C ASP A 63 -7.72 -10.00 9.27
N VAL A 64 -6.83 -9.83 10.26
CA VAL A 64 -6.89 -10.54 11.53
C VAL A 64 -8.05 -10.01 12.37
N THR A 65 -8.84 -10.93 12.93
CA THR A 65 -9.91 -10.66 13.89
C THR A 65 -9.54 -11.22 15.27
N THR A 66 -10.39 -11.02 16.27
CA THR A 66 -10.22 -11.61 17.62
C THR A 66 -10.20 -13.14 17.66
N SER A 67 -10.56 -13.83 16.57
CA SER A 67 -10.59 -15.30 16.53
C SER A 67 -10.24 -15.91 15.17
N SER A 68 -9.75 -15.11 14.21
CA SER A 68 -9.39 -15.62 12.89
C SER A 68 -8.31 -14.79 12.22
N ALA A 69 -7.62 -15.37 11.25
CA ALA A 69 -6.69 -14.67 10.37
C ALA A 69 -6.79 -15.22 8.94
N LEU A 70 -6.52 -14.40 7.93
CA LEU A 70 -6.28 -14.90 6.57
C LEU A 70 -4.79 -15.21 6.42
N VAL A 71 -4.47 -16.31 5.73
CA VAL A 71 -3.10 -16.61 5.28
C VAL A 71 -3.09 -16.69 3.76
N TRP A 72 -2.07 -16.12 3.14
CA TRP A 72 -1.84 -16.07 1.70
C TRP A 72 -0.52 -16.75 1.33
N THR A 73 -0.47 -17.37 0.15
CA THR A 73 0.76 -17.88 -0.48
C THR A 73 0.60 -17.98 -1.99
N ARG A 74 1.70 -18.18 -2.72
CA ARG A 74 1.68 -18.61 -4.13
C ARG A 74 2.54 -19.85 -4.36
N ALA A 75 2.02 -20.82 -5.12
CA ALA A 75 2.75 -22.00 -5.57
C ALA A 75 3.31 -21.82 -7.00
N ASP A 76 4.17 -22.73 -7.45
CA ASP A 76 4.68 -22.80 -8.83
C ASP A 76 3.77 -23.58 -9.79
N ARG A 77 2.78 -24.30 -9.28
CA ARG A 77 1.90 -25.21 -10.03
C ARG A 77 0.56 -25.43 -9.33
N PRO A 78 -0.43 -26.09 -9.98
CA PRO A 78 -1.71 -26.38 -9.37
C PRO A 78 -1.56 -27.13 -8.05
N SER A 79 -2.00 -26.50 -6.95
CA SER A 79 -1.76 -27.02 -5.61
C SER A 79 -2.96 -26.78 -4.69
N ARG A 80 -3.00 -27.47 -3.56
CA ARG A 80 -3.86 -27.15 -2.42
C ARG A 80 -3.01 -26.55 -1.32
N MET A 81 -3.50 -25.50 -0.67
CA MET A 81 -2.79 -24.86 0.43
C MET A 81 -3.14 -25.57 1.74
N ILE A 82 -2.12 -25.97 2.47
CA ILE A 82 -2.23 -26.53 3.82
C ILE A 82 -1.56 -25.55 4.76
N VAL A 83 -2.26 -25.19 5.84
CA VAL A 83 -1.73 -24.34 6.89
C VAL A 83 -1.81 -25.07 8.21
N GLU A 84 -0.71 -25.12 8.93
CA GLU A 84 -0.65 -25.65 10.28
C GLU A 84 -0.27 -24.52 11.24
N THR A 85 -1.05 -24.34 12.31
CA THR A 85 -0.80 -23.35 13.34
C THR A 85 -0.40 -23.99 14.65
N CYS A 86 0.40 -23.28 15.45
CA CYS A 86 0.80 -23.66 16.79
C CYS A 86 0.98 -22.41 17.65
N SER A 87 0.86 -22.57 18.98
CA SER A 87 1.13 -21.50 19.95
C SER A 87 2.62 -21.20 20.11
N ASP A 88 3.49 -22.07 19.59
CA ASP A 88 4.94 -21.93 19.68
C ASP A 88 5.64 -22.47 18.42
N ALA A 89 6.90 -22.09 18.24
CA ALA A 89 7.70 -22.45 17.08
C ALA A 89 8.11 -23.94 17.00
N SER A 90 7.73 -24.79 17.95
CA SER A 90 8.09 -26.22 17.93
C SER A 90 7.15 -27.08 17.08
N PHE A 91 5.94 -26.58 16.75
CA PHE A 91 4.93 -27.29 15.95
C PHE A 91 4.61 -28.72 16.46
N ARG A 92 4.59 -28.94 17.78
CA ARG A 92 4.28 -30.26 18.37
C ARG A 92 2.78 -30.58 18.43
N ASN A 93 1.94 -29.56 18.63
CA ASN A 93 0.48 -29.68 18.76
C ASN A 93 -0.19 -28.79 17.73
N VAL A 94 -0.08 -29.16 16.45
CA VAL A 94 -0.58 -28.32 15.37
C VAL A 94 -2.09 -28.41 15.20
N ARG A 95 -2.71 -27.30 14.84
CA ARG A 95 -4.03 -27.30 14.23
C ARG A 95 -3.87 -27.14 12.72
N ARG A 96 -4.41 -28.08 11.97
CA ARG A 96 -4.32 -28.11 10.51
C ARG A 96 -5.57 -27.55 9.85
N TYR A 97 -5.34 -26.77 8.81
CA TYR A 97 -6.35 -26.18 7.94
C TYR A 97 -5.95 -26.48 6.49
N THR A 98 -6.94 -26.63 5.63
CA THR A 98 -6.74 -26.93 4.22
C THR A 98 -7.66 -26.04 3.40
N SER A 99 -7.15 -25.44 2.32
CA SER A 99 -7.97 -24.63 1.44
C SER A 99 -9.01 -25.47 0.71
N GLU A 100 -10.22 -24.91 0.61
CA GLU A 100 -11.29 -25.49 -0.22
C GLU A 100 -10.98 -25.27 -1.70
N ALA A 101 -10.63 -24.02 -2.05
CA ALA A 101 -10.18 -23.67 -3.38
C ALA A 101 -8.73 -24.14 -3.62
N ALA A 102 -8.49 -24.63 -4.83
CA ALA A 102 -7.14 -24.90 -5.30
C ALA A 102 -6.46 -23.59 -5.74
N LEU A 103 -5.13 -23.60 -5.68
CA LEU A 103 -4.25 -22.63 -6.31
C LEU A 103 -4.15 -23.04 -7.77
N THR A 104 -4.74 -22.29 -8.69
CA THR A 104 -4.85 -22.66 -10.11
C THR A 104 -4.28 -21.59 -11.03
N PRO A 105 -4.02 -21.88 -12.32
CA PRO A 105 -3.57 -20.88 -13.28
C PRO A 105 -4.51 -19.66 -13.36
N GLU A 106 -5.81 -19.87 -13.18
CA GLU A 106 -6.83 -18.81 -13.23
C GLU A 106 -6.64 -17.77 -12.11
N SER A 107 -6.11 -18.20 -10.95
CA SER A 107 -5.73 -17.34 -9.82
C SER A 107 -4.25 -16.91 -9.83
N GLY A 108 -3.50 -17.19 -10.90
CA GLY A 108 -2.05 -16.98 -10.92
C GLY A 108 -1.29 -17.87 -9.92
N PHE A 109 -1.88 -19.02 -9.55
CA PHE A 109 -1.42 -19.95 -8.51
C PHE A 109 -1.35 -19.36 -7.09
N THR A 110 -2.04 -18.24 -6.83
CA THR A 110 -2.17 -17.71 -5.47
C THR A 110 -3.28 -18.42 -4.70
N GLY A 111 -3.15 -18.45 -3.38
CA GLY A 111 -4.06 -19.14 -2.48
C GLY A 111 -4.28 -18.34 -1.22
N LYS A 112 -5.53 -18.30 -0.77
CA LYS A 112 -5.95 -17.64 0.46
C LYS A 112 -6.74 -18.62 1.31
N LEU A 113 -6.45 -18.65 2.62
CA LEU A 113 -7.13 -19.52 3.57
C LEU A 113 -7.45 -18.77 4.87
N ARG A 114 -8.74 -18.69 5.20
CA ARG A 114 -9.21 -18.16 6.48
C ARG A 114 -9.06 -19.23 7.57
N LEU A 115 -8.23 -18.93 8.56
CA LEU A 115 -8.02 -19.75 9.75
C LEU A 115 -9.00 -19.32 10.84
N ALA A 116 -10.06 -20.08 11.07
CA ALA A 116 -11.06 -19.76 12.10
C ALA A 116 -10.76 -20.41 13.46
N GLY A 117 -11.29 -19.81 14.53
CA GLY A 117 -11.23 -20.32 15.90
C GLY A 117 -9.83 -20.28 16.51
N LEU A 118 -9.02 -19.29 16.14
CA LEU A 118 -7.73 -19.03 16.76
C LEU A 118 -7.93 -18.38 18.13
N ASN A 119 -7.05 -18.69 19.08
CA ASN A 119 -7.05 -18.06 20.39
C ASN A 119 -6.26 -16.74 20.36
N PRO A 120 -6.60 -15.75 21.19
CA PRO A 120 -5.78 -14.57 21.40
C PRO A 120 -4.33 -14.91 21.77
N GLY A 121 -3.39 -14.12 21.27
CA GLY A 121 -1.96 -14.30 21.53
C GLY A 121 -1.15 -14.59 20.26
N GLU A 122 0.05 -15.11 20.47
CA GLU A 122 1.00 -15.41 19.40
C GLU A 122 0.63 -16.72 18.67
N VAL A 123 0.67 -16.68 17.35
CA VAL A 123 0.39 -17.82 16.48
C VAL A 123 1.53 -17.97 15.50
N HIS A 124 2.26 -19.08 15.62
CA HIS A 124 3.19 -19.53 14.59
C HIS A 124 2.43 -20.36 13.58
N TYR A 125 2.67 -20.11 12.29
CA TYR A 125 2.08 -20.91 11.23
C TYR A 125 3.13 -21.40 10.24
N ARG A 126 2.86 -22.52 9.59
CA ARG A 126 3.62 -22.99 8.44
C ARG A 126 2.67 -23.36 7.32
N VAL A 127 3.09 -23.08 6.09
CA VAL A 127 2.33 -23.30 4.87
C VAL A 127 3.06 -24.32 4.01
N GLN A 128 2.32 -25.28 3.46
CA GLN A 128 2.79 -26.18 2.43
C GLN A 128 1.81 -26.16 1.26
N ALA A 129 2.35 -26.27 0.05
CA ALA A 129 1.58 -26.55 -1.16
C ALA A 129 1.57 -28.08 -1.38
N GLU A 130 0.38 -28.65 -1.55
CA GLU A 130 0.18 -30.05 -1.95
C GLU A 130 -0.18 -30.09 -3.43
N ASP A 131 0.68 -30.69 -4.26
CA ASP A 131 0.42 -30.81 -5.70
C ASP A 131 -0.85 -31.64 -5.96
N LEU A 132 -1.76 -31.10 -6.79
CA LEU A 132 -3.08 -31.72 -7.01
C LEU A 132 -3.02 -33.08 -7.74
N TYR A 133 -1.91 -33.39 -8.40
CA TYR A 133 -1.77 -34.58 -9.23
C TYR A 133 -1.03 -35.70 -8.49
N SER A 134 0.11 -35.38 -7.88
CA SER A 134 1.00 -36.31 -7.21
C SER A 134 0.76 -36.44 -5.70
N GLY A 135 0.11 -35.43 -5.08
CA GLY A 135 0.01 -35.32 -3.62
C GLY A 135 1.35 -35.00 -2.93
N ALA A 136 2.39 -34.64 -3.70
CA ALA A 136 3.68 -34.24 -3.13
C ALA A 136 3.55 -32.90 -2.39
N LEU A 137 4.17 -32.81 -1.22
CA LEU A 137 4.22 -31.58 -0.42
C LEU A 137 5.49 -30.77 -0.71
N SER A 138 5.32 -29.45 -0.79
CA SER A 138 6.45 -28.52 -0.77
C SER A 138 7.20 -28.57 0.57
N GLU A 139 8.40 -27.97 0.60
CA GLU A 139 8.97 -27.55 1.88
C GLU A 139 8.03 -26.57 2.60
N PRO A 140 7.99 -26.56 3.94
CA PRO A 140 7.18 -25.63 4.69
C PRO A 140 7.78 -24.22 4.68
N THR A 141 6.95 -23.22 4.41
CA THR A 141 7.28 -21.80 4.61
C THR A 141 6.63 -21.32 5.89
N TYR A 142 7.39 -20.63 6.75
CA TYR A 142 6.95 -20.24 8.08
C TYR A 142 6.50 -18.80 8.14
N GLY A 143 5.56 -18.51 9.02
CA GLY A 143 5.18 -17.17 9.38
C GLY A 143 4.68 -17.06 10.82
N PHE A 144 4.34 -15.84 11.19
CA PHE A 144 3.93 -15.45 12.53
C PHE A 144 2.83 -14.39 12.46
N LEU A 145 1.89 -14.44 13.39
CA LEU A 145 0.87 -13.41 13.57
C LEU A 145 0.43 -13.31 15.04
N ARG A 146 -0.21 -12.21 15.40
CA ARG A 146 -0.85 -12.03 16.72
C ARG A 146 -2.36 -11.89 16.58
N ILE A 147 -3.10 -12.71 17.31
CA ILE A 147 -4.54 -12.58 17.46
C ILE A 147 -4.83 -11.58 18.60
N PRO A 148 -5.64 -10.54 18.37
CA PRO A 148 -6.01 -9.55 19.38
C PRO A 148 -6.72 -10.20 20.57
N GLY A 149 -6.41 -9.73 21.79
CA GLY A 149 -7.09 -10.10 23.02
C GLY A 149 -7.87 -8.92 23.62
N GLU A 150 -8.56 -9.13 24.75
CA GLU A 150 -9.49 -8.14 25.30
C GLU A 150 -8.81 -6.86 25.86
N ARG A 151 -7.60 -6.93 26.43
CA ARG A 151 -6.94 -5.71 26.92
C ARG A 151 -5.42 -5.86 26.93
N ARG A 152 -4.77 -5.41 25.86
CA ARG A 152 -3.32 -5.34 25.73
C ARG A 152 -2.92 -4.11 24.93
N ASN A 153 -1.68 -3.67 25.07
CA ASN A 153 -1.15 -2.58 24.27
C ASN A 153 -1.20 -2.97 22.80
N ILE A 154 -1.53 -2.00 21.95
CA ILE A 154 -1.57 -2.17 20.51
C ILE A 154 -0.44 -1.34 19.93
N ARG A 155 0.34 -1.94 19.04
CA ARG A 155 1.28 -1.22 18.18
C ARG A 155 0.97 -1.53 16.74
N PHE A 156 0.81 -0.54 15.89
CA PHE A 156 0.73 -0.78 14.46
C PHE A 156 1.47 0.30 13.68
N HIS A 157 1.81 -0.04 12.44
CA HIS A 157 2.43 0.89 11.51
C HIS A 157 1.50 1.19 10.35
N TRP A 158 1.66 2.34 9.71
CA TRP A 158 0.98 2.64 8.45
C TRP A 158 1.89 3.38 7.48
N SER A 159 1.74 3.09 6.18
CA SER A 159 2.35 3.86 5.08
C SER A 159 1.84 3.38 3.71
N ALA A 160 2.43 3.86 2.62
CA ALA A 160 2.11 3.52 1.23
C ALA A 160 3.33 3.70 0.31
N ASP A 161 3.08 3.74 -1.00
CA ASP A 161 4.02 4.17 -2.05
C ASP A 161 5.24 3.25 -2.20
N VAL A 162 5.03 2.08 -2.81
CA VAL A 162 6.01 1.01 -2.92
C VAL A 162 6.45 0.79 -4.37
N ALA A 163 7.73 1.05 -4.62
CA ALA A 163 8.40 0.87 -5.91
C ALA A 163 7.95 1.85 -7.03
N GLY A 164 7.81 3.13 -6.69
CA GLY A 164 7.34 4.20 -7.59
C GLY A 164 8.43 5.15 -8.11
N GLN A 165 8.06 5.99 -9.10
CA GLN A 165 8.89 7.03 -9.73
C GLN A 165 10.28 6.58 -10.20
N GLY A 166 10.38 5.30 -10.61
CA GLY A 166 11.60 4.69 -11.13
C GLY A 166 12.51 4.06 -10.06
N TYR A 167 12.13 4.07 -8.79
CA TYR A 167 12.88 3.44 -7.70
C TYR A 167 12.23 2.13 -7.27
N GLY A 168 12.67 1.02 -7.85
CA GLY A 168 12.31 -0.34 -7.45
C GLY A 168 13.28 -0.95 -6.43
N ILE A 169 13.55 -2.24 -6.56
CA ILE A 169 14.42 -2.99 -5.65
C ILE A 169 15.87 -2.77 -6.03
N ASN A 170 16.70 -2.30 -5.09
CA ASN A 170 18.15 -2.17 -5.28
C ASN A 170 18.92 -3.07 -4.30
N PRO A 171 19.35 -4.28 -4.71
CA PRO A 171 20.06 -5.21 -3.84
C PRO A 171 21.42 -4.69 -3.38
N GLU A 172 22.11 -3.87 -4.17
CA GLU A 172 23.40 -3.28 -3.80
C GLU A 172 23.27 -2.31 -2.60
N MET A 173 22.06 -1.78 -2.38
CA MET A 173 21.73 -0.87 -1.28
C MET A 173 20.94 -1.55 -0.15
N GLY A 174 20.83 -2.88 -0.18
CA GLY A 174 20.13 -3.66 0.85
C GLY A 174 18.64 -3.91 0.57
N GLY A 175 18.17 -3.62 -0.63
CA GLY A 175 16.76 -3.77 -1.02
C GLY A 175 15.86 -2.67 -0.44
N MET A 176 14.59 -2.99 -0.22
CA MET A 176 13.61 -2.08 0.37
C MET A 176 13.71 -2.07 1.90
N ILE A 177 14.73 -1.39 2.44
CA ILE A 177 15.11 -1.45 3.86
C ILE A 177 14.02 -1.01 4.86
N GLY A 178 13.05 -0.19 4.44
CA GLY A 178 11.97 0.29 5.31
C GLY A 178 11.16 -0.86 5.92
N TRP A 179 10.93 -1.93 5.16
CA TRP A 179 10.23 -3.13 5.64
C TRP A 179 10.97 -3.82 6.78
N ARG A 180 12.30 -3.87 6.73
CA ARG A 180 13.13 -4.41 7.82
C ARG A 180 13.02 -3.53 9.06
N THR A 181 13.16 -2.22 8.90
CA THR A 181 13.03 -1.26 10.01
C THR A 181 11.67 -1.39 10.70
N MET A 182 10.58 -1.50 9.94
CA MET A 182 9.25 -1.71 10.51
C MET A 182 9.14 -3.06 11.23
N ALA A 183 9.62 -4.16 10.62
CA ALA A 183 9.61 -5.50 11.23
C ALA A 183 10.32 -5.52 12.59
N GLU A 184 11.47 -4.85 12.71
CA GLU A 184 12.29 -4.82 13.93
C GLU A 184 11.60 -4.12 15.12
N ARG A 185 10.60 -3.26 14.84
CA ARG A 185 9.81 -2.59 15.90
C ARG A 185 8.61 -3.41 16.35
N ASN A 186 8.41 -4.60 15.75
CA ASN A 186 7.46 -5.63 16.16
C ASN A 186 5.99 -5.15 16.25
N PRO A 187 5.41 -4.57 15.17
CA PRO A 187 4.01 -4.18 15.15
C PRO A 187 3.07 -5.40 15.22
N ASP A 188 1.84 -5.16 15.65
CA ASP A 188 0.74 -6.12 15.64
C ASP A 188 0.16 -6.32 14.24
N PHE A 189 0.17 -5.26 13.43
CA PHE A 189 -0.21 -5.26 12.03
C PHE A 189 0.35 -4.03 11.31
N PHE A 190 0.27 -4.04 9.99
CA PHE A 190 0.56 -2.91 9.10
C PHE A 190 -0.70 -2.51 8.36
N LEU A 191 -1.01 -1.21 8.35
CA LEU A 191 -2.04 -0.61 7.52
C LEU A 191 -1.36 -0.06 6.25
N HIS A 192 -1.60 -0.72 5.11
CA HIS A 192 -1.09 -0.26 3.83
C HIS A 192 -2.13 0.64 3.17
N SER A 193 -1.84 1.94 3.09
CA SER A 193 -2.77 2.99 2.65
C SER A 193 -2.69 3.23 1.14
N GLY A 194 -2.66 2.17 0.33
CA GLY A 194 -2.58 2.29 -1.13
C GLY A 194 -1.17 2.24 -1.71
N ASP A 195 -1.07 2.37 -3.03
CA ASP A 195 0.18 2.32 -3.80
C ASP A 195 1.09 1.14 -3.44
N THR A 196 0.46 -0.01 -3.24
CA THR A 196 1.12 -1.30 -2.98
C THR A 196 1.97 -1.77 -4.16
N ILE A 197 1.68 -1.22 -5.35
CA ILE A 197 2.46 -1.33 -6.59
C ILE A 197 2.33 -0.01 -7.35
N TYR A 198 3.26 0.23 -8.29
CA TYR A 198 3.06 1.21 -9.36
C TYR A 198 2.87 0.51 -10.69
N ALA A 199 1.61 0.29 -11.10
CA ALA A 199 1.28 -0.41 -12.33
C ALA A 199 1.63 0.37 -13.61
N ASP A 200 1.66 1.68 -13.50
CA ASP A 200 1.78 2.64 -14.60
C ASP A 200 3.17 3.28 -14.72
N ASN A 201 4.10 2.97 -13.81
CA ASN A 201 5.45 3.53 -13.81
C ASN A 201 6.46 2.48 -14.27
N PRO A 202 7.01 2.58 -15.50
CA PRO A 202 8.10 1.72 -15.92
C PRO A 202 9.35 1.91 -15.06
N ILE A 203 9.91 0.82 -14.55
CA ILE A 203 11.17 0.80 -13.82
C ILE A 203 12.30 0.57 -14.83
N LYS A 204 13.26 1.49 -14.87
CA LYS A 204 14.49 1.37 -15.66
C LYS A 204 15.56 0.65 -14.85
N GLU A 205 16.49 -0.03 -15.54
CA GLU A 205 17.62 -0.71 -14.87
C GLU A 205 18.46 0.25 -14.03
N GLU A 206 18.66 1.48 -14.50
CA GLU A 206 19.49 2.48 -13.83
C GLU A 206 18.79 3.84 -13.75
N VAL A 207 18.94 4.50 -12.60
CA VAL A 207 18.56 5.91 -12.38
C VAL A 207 19.77 6.68 -11.86
N THR A 208 20.21 7.70 -12.61
CA THR A 208 21.30 8.58 -12.19
C THR A 208 20.78 9.61 -11.18
N LEU A 209 21.36 9.60 -9.97
CA LEU A 209 20.99 10.51 -8.89
C LEU A 209 21.66 11.88 -9.07
N PRO A 210 21.13 12.95 -8.42
CA PRO A 210 21.71 14.29 -8.51
C PRO A 210 23.18 14.40 -8.09
N ASP A 211 23.66 13.52 -7.20
CA ASP A 211 25.05 13.46 -6.73
C ASP A 211 25.96 12.59 -7.63
N GLY A 212 25.44 12.08 -8.74
CA GLY A 212 26.16 11.24 -9.70
C GLY A 212 26.21 9.75 -9.34
N LYS A 213 25.66 9.33 -8.19
CA LYS A 213 25.47 7.89 -7.90
C LYS A 213 24.44 7.28 -8.84
N ILE A 214 24.49 5.97 -8.97
CA ILE A 214 23.55 5.20 -9.79
C ILE A 214 22.72 4.32 -8.86
N TRP A 215 21.40 4.47 -8.93
CA TRP A 215 20.45 3.51 -8.39
C TRP A 215 20.24 2.40 -9.40
N LYS A 216 20.44 1.14 -9.01
CA LYS A 216 20.31 -0.02 -9.90
C LYS A 216 19.11 -0.87 -9.48
N ASN A 217 18.12 -0.92 -10.34
CA ASN A 217 16.91 -1.71 -10.11
C ASN A 217 17.11 -3.15 -10.56
N VAL A 218 16.53 -4.08 -9.81
CA VAL A 218 16.03 -5.32 -10.41
C VAL A 218 14.91 -4.94 -11.38
N VAL A 219 14.90 -5.51 -12.58
CA VAL A 219 13.86 -5.28 -13.59
C VAL A 219 13.35 -6.61 -14.10
N THR A 220 12.04 -6.83 -14.01
CA THR A 220 11.33 -7.89 -14.72
C THR A 220 10.62 -7.30 -15.94
N GLU A 221 10.09 -8.16 -16.80
CA GLU A 221 9.39 -7.73 -18.01
C GLU A 221 8.13 -6.88 -17.70
N GLU A 222 7.42 -7.20 -16.62
CA GLU A 222 6.15 -6.57 -16.24
C GLU A 222 6.34 -5.20 -15.58
N VAL A 223 7.51 -4.96 -14.97
CA VAL A 223 7.86 -3.63 -14.44
C VAL A 223 8.49 -2.72 -15.48
N SER A 224 8.97 -3.24 -16.62
CA SER A 224 9.66 -2.42 -17.63
C SER A 224 8.71 -1.62 -18.54
N ARG A 225 7.40 -1.74 -18.35
CA ARG A 225 6.34 -1.10 -19.15
C ARG A 225 5.10 -0.83 -18.31
N VAL A 226 4.20 0.02 -18.76
CA VAL A 226 2.89 0.21 -18.10
C VAL A 226 2.03 -1.06 -18.19
N ALA A 227 1.31 -1.38 -17.12
CA ALA A 227 0.46 -2.55 -17.04
C ALA A 227 -0.83 -2.38 -17.86
N GLN A 228 -1.12 -3.33 -18.74
CA GLN A 228 -2.28 -3.25 -19.64
C GLN A 228 -2.91 -4.62 -19.90
N SER A 229 -2.68 -5.55 -18.98
CA SER A 229 -3.24 -6.89 -18.97
C SER A 229 -3.20 -7.43 -17.55
N LEU A 230 -4.05 -8.41 -17.24
CA LEU A 230 -4.03 -9.08 -15.93
C LEU A 230 -2.64 -9.63 -15.56
N GLU A 231 -1.88 -10.16 -16.53
CA GLU A 231 -0.54 -10.69 -16.25
C GLU A 231 0.45 -9.59 -15.90
N ASP A 232 0.36 -8.41 -16.54
CA ASP A 232 1.20 -7.27 -16.16
C ASP A 232 0.92 -6.85 -14.71
N TYR A 233 -0.36 -6.75 -14.31
CA TYR A 233 -0.73 -6.43 -12.93
C TYR A 233 -0.24 -7.49 -11.94
N ARG A 234 -0.39 -8.79 -12.24
CA ARG A 234 0.16 -9.88 -11.41
C ARG A 234 1.67 -9.78 -11.27
N GLY A 235 2.38 -9.48 -12.35
CA GLY A 235 3.83 -9.31 -12.35
C GLY A 235 4.29 -8.12 -11.49
N ARG A 236 3.51 -7.04 -11.42
CA ARG A 236 3.77 -5.90 -10.55
C ARG A 236 3.72 -6.27 -9.07
N TYR A 237 2.74 -7.06 -8.64
CA TYR A 237 2.70 -7.59 -7.27
C TYR A 237 3.81 -8.60 -6.99
N ALA A 238 4.07 -9.49 -7.95
CA ALA A 238 5.15 -10.48 -7.86
C ALA A 238 6.52 -9.82 -7.68
N TYR A 239 6.75 -8.71 -8.37
CA TYR A 239 8.00 -7.95 -8.33
C TYR A 239 8.36 -7.51 -6.91
N ASN A 240 7.43 -6.92 -6.17
CA ASN A 240 7.71 -6.45 -4.80
C ASN A 240 8.13 -7.62 -3.89
N LEU A 241 7.57 -8.81 -4.12
CA LEU A 241 7.92 -10.05 -3.42
C LEU A 241 9.23 -10.69 -3.91
N LEU A 242 9.99 -10.05 -4.80
CA LEU A 242 11.39 -10.41 -5.04
C LEU A 242 12.33 -9.85 -3.95
N ASP A 243 11.90 -8.81 -3.24
CA ASP A 243 12.69 -8.23 -2.14
C ASP A 243 12.59 -9.08 -0.88
N GLU A 244 13.75 -9.40 -0.30
CA GLU A 244 13.84 -10.21 0.91
C GLU A 244 13.24 -9.50 2.12
N ASN A 245 13.41 -8.17 2.26
CA ASN A 245 12.87 -7.44 3.41
C ASN A 245 11.34 -7.40 3.35
N TYR A 246 10.76 -7.22 2.16
CA TYR A 246 9.31 -7.22 1.98
C TYR A 246 8.71 -8.60 2.28
N ARG A 247 9.31 -9.67 1.76
CA ARG A 247 8.89 -11.04 2.07
C ARG A 247 9.00 -11.38 3.55
N ASP A 248 10.09 -11.00 4.20
CA ASP A 248 10.31 -11.25 5.63
C ASP A 248 9.31 -10.47 6.50
N PHE A 249 8.99 -9.23 6.12
CA PHE A 249 7.96 -8.44 6.77
C PHE A 249 6.58 -9.09 6.64
N ASN A 250 6.18 -9.46 5.43
CA ASN A 250 4.89 -10.08 5.15
C ASN A 250 4.70 -11.41 5.90
N ALA A 251 5.78 -12.18 6.09
CA ALA A 251 5.73 -13.43 6.84
C ALA A 251 5.50 -13.23 8.35
N ARG A 252 5.71 -12.03 8.90
CA ARG A 252 5.71 -11.76 10.36
C ARG A 252 4.68 -10.74 10.82
N VAL A 253 4.29 -9.82 9.94
CA VAL A 253 3.40 -8.71 10.25
C VAL A 253 2.10 -8.89 9.46
N PRO A 254 0.96 -9.09 10.13
CA PRO A 254 -0.33 -9.10 9.46
C PRO A 254 -0.62 -7.78 8.74
N GLN A 255 -1.23 -7.84 7.57
CA GLN A 255 -1.54 -6.67 6.76
C GLN A 255 -3.04 -6.35 6.80
N ILE A 256 -3.37 -5.06 6.82
CA ILE A 256 -4.68 -4.51 6.47
C ILE A 256 -4.41 -3.63 5.25
N VAL A 257 -4.83 -4.10 4.08
CA VAL A 257 -4.49 -3.46 2.80
C VAL A 257 -5.70 -2.70 2.26
N GLN A 258 -5.41 -1.48 1.82
CA GLN A 258 -6.23 -0.57 1.02
C GLN A 258 -5.49 -0.35 -0.31
N TRP A 259 -6.23 -0.06 -1.39
CA TRP A 259 -5.62 0.36 -2.66
C TRP A 259 -5.64 1.88 -2.79
N ASP A 260 -4.94 2.41 -3.78
CA ASP A 260 -5.12 3.77 -4.24
C ASP A 260 -5.12 3.82 -5.78
N ASP A 261 -4.56 4.85 -6.41
CA ASP A 261 -4.63 5.01 -7.86
C ASP A 261 -3.61 4.14 -8.60
N HIS A 262 -2.39 4.00 -8.07
CA HIS A 262 -1.30 3.31 -8.76
C HIS A 262 -1.42 1.79 -8.84
N GLU A 263 -2.35 1.18 -8.10
CA GLU A 263 -2.80 -0.18 -8.38
C GLU A 263 -3.37 -0.31 -9.79
N THR A 264 -3.95 0.76 -10.34
CA THR A 264 -4.55 0.80 -11.69
C THR A 264 -3.74 1.68 -12.64
N VAL A 265 -3.79 3.00 -12.44
CA VAL A 265 -3.07 4.05 -13.18
C VAL A 265 -3.21 5.38 -12.42
N ASN A 266 -2.15 6.20 -12.37
CA ASN A 266 -2.12 7.49 -11.67
C ASN A 266 -3.40 8.31 -11.88
N ASN A 267 -3.99 8.86 -10.83
CA ASN A 267 -5.14 9.76 -10.81
C ASN A 267 -6.42 9.21 -11.47
N TRP A 268 -6.59 7.89 -11.58
CA TRP A 268 -7.72 7.35 -12.33
C TRP A 268 -9.08 7.64 -11.68
N TYR A 269 -10.10 7.69 -12.54
CA TYR A 269 -11.50 7.70 -12.11
C TYR A 269 -12.37 6.81 -13.02
N PRO A 270 -13.51 6.30 -12.52
CA PRO A 270 -14.42 5.47 -13.32
C PRO A 270 -14.85 6.14 -14.63
N ASN A 271 -14.82 5.37 -15.72
CA ASN A 271 -15.14 5.78 -17.09
C ASN A 271 -14.15 6.75 -17.76
N GLU A 272 -12.99 6.97 -17.16
CA GLU A 272 -11.91 7.71 -17.82
C GLU A 272 -11.45 7.00 -19.11
N VAL A 273 -11.09 7.81 -20.11
CA VAL A 273 -10.42 7.35 -21.33
C VAL A 273 -9.05 7.99 -21.42
N LEU A 274 -8.00 7.18 -21.33
CA LEU A 274 -6.61 7.66 -21.31
C LEU A 274 -6.21 8.28 -22.65
N ASP A 275 -5.52 9.43 -22.59
CA ASP A 275 -4.83 10.07 -23.73
C ASP A 275 -3.29 10.02 -23.56
N LEU A 276 -2.79 8.79 -23.38
CA LEU A 276 -1.38 8.47 -23.14
C LEU A 276 -0.85 7.45 -24.16
N ASP A 277 0.14 7.81 -24.96
CA ASP A 277 0.64 7.02 -26.10
C ASP A 277 1.17 5.62 -25.71
N GLU A 278 1.73 5.49 -24.52
CA GLU A 278 2.22 4.24 -23.94
C GLU A 278 1.11 3.21 -23.69
N TYR A 279 -0.14 3.67 -23.55
CA TYR A 279 -1.32 2.81 -23.40
C TYR A 279 -1.95 2.46 -24.75
N ARG A 280 -2.05 1.17 -25.05
CA ARG A 280 -2.90 0.59 -26.09
C ARG A 280 -4.34 0.43 -25.59
N VAL A 281 -4.53 -0.02 -24.35
CA VAL A 281 -5.84 -0.09 -23.70
C VAL A 281 -6.14 1.26 -23.09
N LYS A 282 -7.12 1.99 -23.65
CA LYS A 282 -7.45 3.37 -23.22
C LYS A 282 -8.59 3.44 -22.22
N ASP A 283 -9.46 2.44 -22.19
CA ASP A 283 -10.59 2.38 -21.27
C ASP A 283 -10.08 2.00 -19.87
N VAL A 284 -10.17 2.93 -18.94
CA VAL A 284 -9.70 2.75 -17.56
C VAL A 284 -10.53 1.71 -16.82
N ASN A 285 -11.81 1.52 -17.14
CA ASN A 285 -12.62 0.49 -16.48
C ASN A 285 -12.04 -0.91 -16.74
N THR A 286 -11.59 -1.17 -17.97
CA THR A 286 -10.91 -2.44 -18.31
C THR A 286 -9.62 -2.63 -17.53
N LEU A 287 -8.83 -1.57 -17.34
CA LEU A 287 -7.60 -1.60 -16.54
C LEU A 287 -7.91 -1.85 -15.05
N ALA A 288 -8.92 -1.16 -14.51
CA ALA A 288 -9.37 -1.29 -13.14
C ALA A 288 -9.90 -2.70 -12.82
N ASP A 289 -10.60 -3.36 -13.76
CA ASP A 289 -11.07 -4.75 -13.59
C ASP A 289 -9.89 -5.73 -13.43
N TRP A 290 -8.84 -5.59 -14.24
CA TRP A 290 -7.63 -6.41 -14.12
C TRP A 290 -6.84 -6.11 -12.85
N SER A 291 -6.69 -4.82 -12.53
CA SER A 291 -6.08 -4.34 -11.29
C SER A 291 -6.78 -4.93 -10.06
N HIS A 292 -8.11 -4.84 -9.99
CA HIS A 292 -8.92 -5.39 -8.90
C HIS A 292 -8.75 -6.89 -8.75
N GLN A 293 -8.78 -7.64 -9.85
CA GLN A 293 -8.54 -9.08 -9.80
C GLN A 293 -7.13 -9.38 -9.25
N ALA A 294 -6.09 -8.73 -9.77
CA ALA A 294 -4.72 -8.95 -9.32
C ALA A 294 -4.53 -8.52 -7.85
N PHE A 295 -5.09 -7.40 -7.42
CA PHE A 295 -5.06 -6.94 -6.03
C PHE A 295 -5.60 -8.01 -5.08
N HIS A 296 -6.80 -8.54 -5.36
CA HIS A 296 -7.39 -9.58 -4.52
C HIS A 296 -6.64 -10.92 -4.62
N GLU A 297 -6.00 -11.22 -5.74
CA GLU A 297 -5.18 -12.43 -5.87
C GLU A 297 -3.88 -12.35 -5.06
N TRP A 298 -3.25 -11.17 -4.95
CA TRP A 298 -1.89 -11.01 -4.44
C TRP A 298 -1.79 -10.37 -3.06
N GLN A 299 -2.84 -9.71 -2.58
CA GLN A 299 -2.89 -9.15 -1.23
C GLN A 299 -3.56 -10.13 -0.24
N PRO A 300 -3.15 -10.16 1.04
CA PRO A 300 -3.75 -11.01 2.07
C PRO A 300 -5.08 -10.41 2.58
N THR A 301 -5.97 -10.01 1.67
CA THR A 301 -7.30 -9.48 1.95
C THR A 301 -8.38 -10.55 1.76
N ASP A 302 -9.29 -10.66 2.72
CA ASP A 302 -10.42 -11.58 2.61
C ASP A 302 -11.53 -10.94 1.79
N PRO A 303 -11.89 -11.49 0.62
CA PRO A 303 -12.95 -10.93 -0.22
C PRO A 303 -14.34 -10.96 0.44
N THR A 304 -14.54 -11.67 1.56
CA THR A 304 -15.84 -11.72 2.26
C THR A 304 -16.01 -10.65 3.34
N LEU A 305 -14.97 -9.87 3.68
CA LEU A 305 -15.08 -8.81 4.68
C LEU A 305 -15.52 -7.44 4.12
N PRO A 306 -15.07 -7.02 2.92
CA PRO A 306 -15.60 -5.82 2.26
C PRO A 306 -17.12 -5.85 2.14
N VAL A 307 -17.75 -4.70 2.36
CA VAL A 307 -19.22 -4.59 2.36
C VAL A 307 -19.82 -4.92 1.00
N ASP A 308 -19.12 -4.58 -0.08
CA ASP A 308 -19.56 -4.82 -1.46
C ASP A 308 -18.57 -5.66 -2.28
N GLY A 309 -17.63 -6.31 -1.61
CA GLY A 309 -16.62 -7.17 -2.24
C GLY A 309 -15.41 -6.45 -2.83
N ARG A 310 -15.31 -5.11 -2.70
CA ARG A 310 -14.13 -4.32 -3.10
C ARG A 310 -13.18 -4.12 -1.93
N ILE A 311 -13.10 -2.92 -1.35
CA ILE A 311 -12.09 -2.60 -0.33
C ILE A 311 -12.71 -2.26 1.03
N TYR A 312 -13.70 -1.37 1.07
CA TYR A 312 -14.09 -0.73 2.32
C TYR A 312 -14.73 -1.71 3.32
N ARG A 313 -14.24 -1.68 4.55
CA ARG A 313 -14.60 -2.60 5.64
C ARG A 313 -14.20 -2.05 6.99
N LYS A 314 -14.74 -2.66 8.04
CA LYS A 314 -14.38 -2.39 9.43
C LYS A 314 -13.66 -3.58 10.03
N LEU A 315 -12.54 -3.34 10.71
CA LEU A 315 -11.85 -4.32 11.55
C LEU A 315 -11.82 -3.84 13.01
N SER A 316 -12.03 -4.77 13.95
CA SER A 316 -12.01 -4.49 15.39
C SER A 316 -10.84 -5.22 16.06
N HIS A 317 -10.01 -4.47 16.78
CA HIS A 317 -8.83 -4.97 17.50
C HIS A 317 -9.04 -4.83 19.00
N GLY A 318 -9.87 -5.73 19.54
CA GLY A 318 -10.34 -5.65 20.92
C GLY A 318 -11.21 -4.40 21.17
N PRO A 319 -11.37 -3.96 22.43
CA PRO A 319 -12.19 -2.79 22.79
C PRO A 319 -11.46 -1.46 22.61
N LEU A 320 -10.17 -1.46 22.26
CA LEU A 320 -9.38 -0.23 22.17
C LEU A 320 -9.45 0.42 20.80
N LEU A 321 -9.59 -0.37 19.73
CA LEU A 321 -9.39 0.12 18.37
C LEU A 321 -10.39 -0.49 17.39
N ASP A 322 -11.10 0.38 16.68
CA ASP A 322 -11.78 0.07 15.43
C ASP A 322 -11.07 0.77 14.27
N ILE A 323 -10.89 0.08 13.15
CA ILE A 323 -10.29 0.59 11.92
C ILE A 323 -11.34 0.56 10.82
N PHE A 324 -11.55 1.70 10.17
CA PHE A 324 -12.49 1.89 9.06
C PHE A 324 -11.67 2.13 7.80
N VAL A 325 -11.54 1.08 6.98
CA VAL A 325 -10.82 1.15 5.70
C VAL A 325 -11.79 1.66 4.65
N LEU A 326 -11.41 2.70 3.90
CA LEU A 326 -12.22 3.30 2.85
C LEU A 326 -11.85 2.78 1.45
N ASP A 327 -12.65 3.17 0.48
CA ASP A 327 -12.33 3.11 -0.95
C ASP A 327 -12.68 4.46 -1.56
N MET A 328 -11.68 5.28 -1.88
CA MET A 328 -11.87 6.61 -2.48
C MET A 328 -11.57 6.62 -3.99
N ARG A 329 -11.52 5.45 -4.62
CA ARG A 329 -11.27 5.29 -6.07
C ARG A 329 -12.50 4.82 -6.82
N SER A 330 -13.11 3.75 -6.34
CA SER A 330 -14.24 3.06 -6.98
C SER A 330 -15.45 3.93 -7.31
N TYR A 331 -15.72 4.94 -6.49
CA TYR A 331 -16.96 5.73 -6.51
C TYR A 331 -16.70 7.20 -6.82
N LYS A 332 -15.43 7.54 -7.05
CA LYS A 332 -14.99 8.90 -7.34
C LYS A 332 -15.60 9.38 -8.65
N ASP A 333 -15.98 10.65 -8.69
CA ASP A 333 -16.38 11.29 -9.93
C ASP A 333 -15.17 11.75 -10.76
N ASP A 334 -15.45 12.25 -11.95
CA ASP A 334 -14.45 12.77 -12.87
C ASP A 334 -13.65 13.92 -12.24
N ASN A 335 -12.31 13.86 -12.33
CA ASN A 335 -11.41 14.89 -11.80
C ASN A 335 -11.72 16.29 -12.34
N THR A 336 -12.22 16.39 -13.57
CA THR A 336 -12.61 17.66 -14.19
C THR A 336 -13.77 18.35 -13.49
N LEU A 337 -14.55 17.65 -12.67
CA LEU A 337 -15.66 18.20 -11.89
C LEU A 337 -15.21 18.82 -10.56
N ASN A 338 -14.00 18.50 -10.08
CA ASN A 338 -13.43 19.04 -8.86
C ASN A 338 -12.30 20.02 -9.19
N HIS A 339 -12.55 21.32 -9.05
CA HIS A 339 -11.56 22.35 -9.33
C HIS A 339 -11.88 23.64 -8.58
N LYS A 340 -10.92 24.57 -8.61
CA LYS A 340 -11.14 25.92 -8.09
C LYS A 340 -12.30 26.59 -8.84
N GLY A 341 -13.36 26.92 -8.11
CA GLY A 341 -14.58 27.51 -8.66
C GLY A 341 -15.73 26.53 -8.93
N THR A 342 -15.58 25.23 -8.65
CA THR A 342 -16.70 24.29 -8.58
C THR A 342 -17.82 24.85 -7.70
N GLN A 343 -19.08 24.63 -8.09
CA GLN A 343 -20.26 25.11 -7.34
C GLN A 343 -21.22 23.97 -6.97
N ALA A 344 -21.07 22.80 -7.58
CA ALA A 344 -21.92 21.64 -7.35
C ALA A 344 -21.21 20.64 -6.43
N ASP A 345 -21.99 19.83 -5.73
CA ASP A 345 -21.47 18.71 -4.95
C ASP A 345 -20.91 17.62 -5.88
N GLY A 346 -19.82 17.00 -5.44
CA GLY A 346 -19.15 15.88 -6.10
C GLY A 346 -19.20 14.62 -5.24
N ARG A 347 -18.47 13.59 -5.67
CA ARG A 347 -18.41 12.27 -5.02
C ARG A 347 -16.99 11.74 -4.97
N ILE A 348 -16.63 11.18 -3.82
CA ILE A 348 -15.39 10.48 -3.54
C ILE A 348 -15.66 9.11 -2.88
N LEU A 349 -16.63 9.02 -1.96
CA LEU A 349 -17.04 7.77 -1.31
C LEU A 349 -18.25 7.14 -2.01
N GLY A 350 -19.16 7.98 -2.51
CA GLY A 350 -20.47 7.53 -2.97
C GLY A 350 -21.43 7.28 -1.79
N ALA A 351 -22.72 7.47 -2.05
CA ALA A 351 -23.75 7.53 -1.01
C ALA A 351 -23.82 6.29 -0.09
N ALA A 352 -23.55 5.09 -0.61
CA ALA A 352 -23.59 3.86 0.17
C ALA A 352 -22.44 3.80 1.19
N GLN A 353 -21.21 4.10 0.77
CA GLN A 353 -20.04 4.12 1.65
C GLN A 353 -20.07 5.32 2.62
N GLU A 354 -20.53 6.49 2.16
CA GLU A 354 -20.78 7.67 3.02
C GLU A 354 -21.69 7.27 4.20
N GLN A 355 -22.85 6.67 3.88
CA GLN A 355 -23.83 6.27 4.88
C GLN A 355 -23.32 5.15 5.79
N TRP A 356 -22.57 4.19 5.23
CA TRP A 356 -21.94 3.12 5.98
C TRP A 356 -20.91 3.66 6.98
N LEU A 357 -20.06 4.59 6.57
CA LEU A 357 -19.02 5.19 7.42
C LEU A 357 -19.66 5.91 8.60
N ILE A 358 -20.66 6.77 8.33
CA ILE A 358 -21.40 7.49 9.37
C ILE A 358 -22.00 6.53 10.40
N GLN A 359 -22.73 5.51 9.93
CA GLN A 359 -23.39 4.56 10.84
C GLN A 359 -22.37 3.73 11.63
N SER A 360 -21.31 3.28 10.98
CA SER A 360 -20.31 2.41 11.61
C SER A 360 -19.49 3.16 12.67
N LEU A 361 -19.19 4.44 12.44
CA LEU A 361 -18.54 5.31 13.43
C LEU A 361 -19.48 5.59 14.61
N GLN A 362 -20.74 5.95 14.35
CA GLN A 362 -21.74 6.21 15.40
C GLN A 362 -22.04 4.98 16.26
N GLN A 363 -21.94 3.77 15.69
CA GLN A 363 -22.16 2.50 16.41
C GLN A 363 -20.90 1.98 17.12
N SER A 364 -19.72 2.53 16.84
CA SER A 364 -18.47 2.05 17.41
C SER A 364 -18.34 2.38 18.90
N THR A 365 -18.13 1.34 19.70
CA THR A 365 -17.84 1.45 21.14
C THR A 365 -16.36 1.32 21.48
N ALA A 366 -15.48 1.15 20.47
CA ALA A 366 -14.03 1.13 20.68
C ALA A 366 -13.53 2.46 21.25
N THR A 367 -12.43 2.44 21.99
CA THR A 367 -11.84 3.68 22.54
C THR A 367 -11.42 4.64 21.43
N TRP A 368 -10.67 4.14 20.43
CA TRP A 368 -10.19 4.88 19.27
C TRP A 368 -10.84 4.38 18.00
N LYS A 369 -11.14 5.30 17.08
CA LYS A 369 -11.61 5.01 15.73
C LYS A 369 -10.58 5.56 14.75
N ILE A 370 -9.93 4.69 14.01
CA ILE A 370 -9.00 5.06 12.94
C ILE A 370 -9.75 4.99 11.62
N VAL A 371 -9.85 6.10 10.90
CA VAL A 371 -10.32 6.12 9.53
C VAL A 371 -9.10 6.10 8.61
N ALA A 372 -8.95 5.02 7.83
CA ALA A 372 -7.91 4.87 6.85
C ALA A 372 -8.44 5.34 5.49
N ASN A 373 -7.96 6.50 5.06
CA ASN A 373 -8.33 7.11 3.79
C ASN A 373 -7.16 7.01 2.81
N ASP A 374 -7.48 6.67 1.57
CA ASP A 374 -6.52 6.53 0.46
C ASP A 374 -5.98 7.92 0.10
N LEU A 375 -6.89 8.90 -0.03
CA LEU A 375 -6.59 10.30 -0.35
C LEU A 375 -6.71 11.23 0.85
N PRO A 376 -5.84 12.24 1.00
CA PRO A 376 -5.90 13.22 2.09
C PRO A 376 -7.12 14.15 1.99
N LEU A 377 -7.62 14.61 3.14
CA LEU A 377 -8.84 15.41 3.22
C LEU A 377 -8.64 16.87 2.81
N GLY A 378 -7.58 17.51 3.35
CA GLY A 378 -7.34 18.95 3.19
C GLY A 378 -6.09 19.29 2.39
N ILE A 379 -5.36 18.30 1.89
CA ILE A 379 -4.19 18.52 1.05
C ILE A 379 -4.65 18.67 -0.40
N VAL A 380 -4.18 19.71 -1.07
CA VAL A 380 -4.43 19.92 -2.51
C VAL A 380 -3.60 18.91 -3.29
N VAL A 381 -4.27 17.95 -3.92
CA VAL A 381 -3.68 16.95 -4.82
C VAL A 381 -4.21 17.22 -6.23
N PRO A 382 -3.45 17.91 -7.08
CA PRO A 382 -3.93 18.32 -8.40
C PRO A 382 -3.72 17.24 -9.47
N ASP A 383 -4.51 17.34 -10.52
CA ASP A 383 -4.39 16.55 -11.75
C ASP A 383 -4.39 17.51 -12.95
N GLY A 384 -3.21 18.05 -13.28
CA GLY A 384 -3.11 19.16 -14.23
C GLY A 384 -3.81 20.43 -13.68
N ASP A 385 -4.81 20.91 -14.42
CA ASP A 385 -5.67 22.04 -13.98
C ASP A 385 -6.88 21.59 -13.13
N HIS A 386 -7.01 20.28 -12.89
CA HIS A 386 -8.09 19.65 -12.14
C HIS A 386 -7.61 19.18 -10.76
N GLN A 387 -8.47 18.48 -9.99
CA GLN A 387 -8.12 17.93 -8.68
C GLN A 387 -8.37 16.43 -8.59
N GLU A 388 -7.37 15.74 -8.06
CA GLU A 388 -7.38 14.32 -7.78
C GLU A 388 -8.04 14.00 -6.44
N GLY A 389 -7.66 14.76 -5.41
CA GLY A 389 -8.06 14.53 -4.02
C GLY A 389 -9.45 15.05 -3.67
N VAL A 390 -9.72 15.06 -2.36
CA VAL A 390 -10.94 15.63 -1.78
C VAL A 390 -10.99 17.14 -1.99
N SER A 391 -9.91 17.83 -1.63
CA SER A 391 -9.80 19.28 -1.71
C SER A 391 -10.02 19.78 -3.14
N ASN A 392 -10.85 20.81 -3.30
CA ASN A 392 -11.03 21.47 -4.60
C ASN A 392 -10.01 22.61 -4.84
N GLY A 393 -9.16 22.93 -3.85
CA GLY A 393 -8.12 23.96 -3.94
C GLY A 393 -8.65 25.39 -3.80
N SER A 394 -9.81 25.55 -3.16
CA SER A 394 -10.42 26.82 -2.78
C SER A 394 -10.66 26.83 -1.27
N ASP A 395 -10.14 27.85 -0.59
CA ASP A 395 -10.35 28.07 0.86
C ASP A 395 -11.80 28.50 1.21
N GLY A 396 -12.80 27.91 0.56
CA GLY A 396 -14.20 28.32 0.54
C GLY A 396 -15.11 27.40 1.36
N VAL A 397 -16.42 27.50 1.10
CA VAL A 397 -17.39 26.56 1.66
C VAL A 397 -17.26 25.20 0.97
N PRO A 398 -17.59 24.08 1.64
CA PRO A 398 -17.47 22.75 1.04
C PRO A 398 -18.31 22.64 -0.23
N VAL A 399 -17.64 22.40 -1.35
CA VAL A 399 -18.21 22.13 -2.68
C VAL A 399 -17.37 21.07 -3.38
N GLY A 400 -17.88 20.48 -4.47
CA GLY A 400 -17.23 19.31 -5.06
C GLY A 400 -17.19 18.16 -4.06
N ARG A 401 -16.05 17.46 -3.99
CA ARG A 401 -15.89 16.27 -3.13
C ARG A 401 -15.86 16.61 -1.63
N GLU A 402 -15.47 17.83 -1.27
CA GLU A 402 -15.50 18.31 0.12
C GLU A 402 -16.92 18.30 0.71
N ALA A 403 -17.96 18.49 -0.11
CA ALA A 403 -19.35 18.47 0.37
C ALA A 403 -19.74 17.11 0.96
N GLU A 404 -19.24 16.00 0.39
CA GLU A 404 -19.45 14.65 0.92
C GLU A 404 -18.73 14.45 2.27
N ILE A 405 -17.47 14.90 2.36
CA ILE A 405 -16.71 14.84 3.62
C ILE A 405 -17.33 15.74 4.69
N ALA A 406 -17.86 16.91 4.33
CA ALA A 406 -18.55 17.81 5.26
C ALA A 406 -19.77 17.13 5.91
N ARG A 407 -20.55 16.36 5.15
CA ARG A 407 -21.69 15.58 5.68
C ARG A 407 -21.24 14.48 6.64
N VAL A 408 -20.15 13.78 6.33
CA VAL A 408 -19.53 12.80 7.24
C VAL A 408 -19.13 13.47 8.54
N LEU A 409 -18.30 14.51 8.47
CA LEU A 409 -17.77 15.25 9.64
C LEU A 409 -18.91 15.81 10.51
N GLN A 410 -19.95 16.35 9.89
CA GLN A 410 -21.14 16.84 10.58
C GLN A 410 -21.89 15.75 11.35
N ALA A 411 -22.07 14.59 10.72
CA ALA A 411 -22.81 13.48 11.30
C ALA A 411 -22.05 12.79 12.43
N ILE A 412 -20.72 12.84 12.43
CA ILE A 412 -19.86 12.19 13.43
C ILE A 412 -19.32 13.14 14.50
N ARG A 413 -19.71 14.41 14.54
CA ARG A 413 -19.16 15.40 15.48
C ARG A 413 -19.28 15.02 16.97
N GLU A 414 -20.24 14.17 17.32
CA GLU A 414 -20.43 13.67 18.69
C GLU A 414 -19.70 12.34 18.94
N VAL A 415 -19.03 11.78 17.92
CA VAL A 415 -18.25 10.55 18.03
C VAL A 415 -16.84 10.93 18.53
N PRO A 416 -16.46 10.51 19.74
CA PRO A 416 -15.15 10.85 20.29
C PRO A 416 -14.02 10.06 19.62
N ASN A 417 -12.79 10.58 19.74
CA ASN A 417 -11.55 9.85 19.48
C ASN A 417 -11.43 9.30 18.03
N VAL A 418 -11.85 10.09 17.06
CA VAL A 418 -11.67 9.80 15.62
C VAL A 418 -10.35 10.40 15.14
N VAL A 419 -9.52 9.58 14.50
CA VAL A 419 -8.24 9.98 13.89
C VAL A 419 -8.18 9.45 12.46
N TRP A 420 -7.69 10.27 11.54
CA TRP A 420 -7.55 9.93 10.12
C TRP A 420 -6.09 9.61 9.79
N LEU A 421 -5.85 8.54 9.05
CA LEU A 421 -4.53 8.14 8.58
C LEU A 421 -4.56 8.00 7.06
N THR A 422 -3.63 8.67 6.39
CA THR A 422 -3.55 8.73 4.93
C THR A 422 -2.11 8.60 4.44
N ALA A 423 -1.97 8.36 3.14
CA ALA A 423 -0.72 8.50 2.41
C ALA A 423 -0.96 9.29 1.11
N ASP A 424 -0.73 8.71 -0.08
CA ASP A 424 -0.79 9.32 -1.43
C ASP A 424 0.27 10.41 -1.68
N VAL A 425 0.43 11.34 -0.74
CA VAL A 425 1.48 12.35 -0.86
C VAL A 425 2.79 11.84 -0.29
N HIS A 426 3.87 12.06 -1.03
CA HIS A 426 5.18 11.46 -0.75
C HIS A 426 6.00 12.23 0.30
N TYR A 427 5.39 12.47 1.45
CA TYR A 427 6.01 13.04 2.64
C TYR A 427 5.25 12.62 3.91
N CYS A 428 5.77 12.96 5.09
CA CYS A 428 5.03 12.78 6.34
C CYS A 428 4.62 14.12 6.95
N ALA A 429 3.44 14.14 7.58
CA ALA A 429 2.90 15.34 8.20
C ALA A 429 1.87 15.02 9.30
N ALA A 430 1.66 16.00 10.18
CA ALA A 430 0.60 16.00 11.18
C ALA A 430 -0.26 17.25 11.00
N HIS A 431 -1.54 17.04 10.71
CA HIS A 431 -2.51 18.11 10.49
C HIS A 431 -3.57 18.09 11.59
N HIS A 432 -3.87 19.25 12.15
CA HIS A 432 -4.97 19.42 13.10
C HIS A 432 -6.07 20.29 12.49
N TYR A 433 -7.28 19.74 12.42
CA TYR A 433 -8.45 20.41 11.87
C TYR A 433 -9.32 20.93 12.99
N ASP A 434 -9.80 22.17 12.88
CA ASP A 434 -10.63 22.79 13.92
C ASP A 434 -11.64 23.76 13.30
N PRO A 435 -12.93 23.69 13.67
CA PRO A 435 -13.96 24.58 13.14
C PRO A 435 -13.67 26.06 13.39
N SER A 436 -12.88 26.42 14.41
CA SER A 436 -12.52 27.82 14.67
C SER A 436 -11.63 28.44 13.59
N ARG A 437 -11.00 27.61 12.74
CA ARG A 437 -10.12 28.02 11.63
C ARG A 437 -10.76 27.76 10.26
N ALA A 438 -11.93 27.12 10.23
CA ALA A 438 -12.55 26.59 9.04
C ALA A 438 -13.64 27.50 8.48
N GLN A 439 -13.95 27.32 7.18
CA GLN A 439 -15.14 27.93 6.58
C GLN A 439 -16.39 27.13 6.92
N PHE A 440 -16.30 25.80 6.94
CA PHE A 440 -17.34 24.91 7.45
C PHE A 440 -17.12 24.67 8.93
N GLN A 441 -18.10 24.92 9.80
CA GLN A 441 -17.88 24.89 11.26
C GLN A 441 -18.65 23.79 12.01
N ASP A 442 -19.51 23.03 11.33
CA ASP A 442 -20.32 21.98 11.97
C ASP A 442 -19.56 20.64 11.99
N PHE A 443 -18.44 20.61 12.71
CA PHE A 443 -17.66 19.39 12.97
C PHE A 443 -16.84 19.53 14.26
N ALA A 444 -16.39 18.42 14.84
CA ALA A 444 -15.51 18.43 16.02
C ALA A 444 -14.03 18.41 15.61
N PRO A 445 -13.10 19.04 16.36
CA PRO A 445 -11.68 19.00 16.05
C PRO A 445 -11.14 17.57 15.94
N PHE A 446 -10.25 17.33 14.97
CA PHE A 446 -9.64 16.01 14.74
C PHE A 446 -8.22 16.12 14.18
N TRP A 447 -7.51 15.00 14.19
CA TRP A 447 -6.18 14.87 13.60
C TRP A 447 -6.21 14.01 12.35
N GLU A 448 -5.46 14.43 11.33
CA GLU A 448 -5.04 13.61 10.19
C GLU A 448 -3.53 13.48 10.23
N PHE A 449 -3.03 12.25 10.09
CA PHE A 449 -1.60 11.99 9.97
C PHE A 449 -1.28 11.36 8.62
N VAL A 450 -0.20 11.83 8.01
CA VAL A 450 0.27 11.43 6.69
C VAL A 450 1.59 10.69 6.84
N ALA A 451 1.73 9.53 6.19
CA ALA A 451 3.02 8.84 6.14
C ALA A 451 3.26 8.13 4.79
N GLY A 452 4.22 8.66 4.05
CA GLY A 452 4.78 8.05 2.85
C GLY A 452 6.01 8.86 2.38
N PRO A 453 6.70 8.43 1.32
CA PRO A 453 6.59 7.13 0.69
C PRO A 453 7.50 6.09 1.37
N LEU A 454 7.25 4.79 1.16
CA LEU A 454 8.12 3.71 1.68
C LEU A 454 9.34 3.45 0.80
N ASN A 455 9.13 3.36 -0.51
CA ASN A 455 10.18 3.13 -1.49
C ASN A 455 9.78 3.72 -2.85
N ALA A 456 9.52 5.02 -2.85
CA ALA A 456 9.14 5.77 -4.04
C ALA A 456 9.82 7.14 -4.02
N GLY A 457 9.77 7.90 -5.11
CA GLY A 457 10.42 9.20 -5.17
C GLY A 457 9.73 10.20 -4.25
N ALA A 458 10.42 10.75 -3.25
CA ALA A 458 9.81 11.73 -2.34
C ALA A 458 9.58 13.10 -3.01
N PHE A 459 8.63 13.89 -2.51
CA PHE A 459 8.39 15.27 -2.94
C PHE A 459 7.44 16.01 -1.97
N GLY A 460 7.20 17.30 -2.23
CA GLY A 460 6.27 18.14 -1.46
C GLY A 460 6.99 19.17 -0.58
N PRO A 461 6.34 19.69 0.46
CA PRO A 461 4.93 19.42 0.83
C PRO A 461 3.96 20.12 -0.13
N ASN A 462 2.75 19.55 -0.27
CA ASN A 462 1.68 20.16 -1.04
C ASN A 462 1.00 21.29 -0.25
N LYS A 463 0.19 22.11 -0.94
CA LYS A 463 -0.58 23.17 -0.30
C LYS A 463 -1.79 22.58 0.44
N MET A 464 -2.21 23.24 1.51
CA MET A 464 -3.46 22.93 2.20
C MET A 464 -4.60 23.79 1.65
N ASP A 465 -5.80 23.25 1.74
CA ASP A 465 -7.08 23.91 1.51
C ASP A 465 -7.73 24.34 2.82
N GLY A 466 -8.21 25.58 2.89
CA GLY A 466 -8.77 26.18 4.10
C GLY A 466 -10.19 25.74 4.49
N THR A 467 -10.89 24.93 3.68
CA THR A 467 -12.31 24.58 3.87
C THR A 467 -12.60 24.03 5.27
N PHE A 468 -11.76 23.11 5.74
CA PHE A 468 -11.87 22.47 7.06
C PHE A 468 -10.86 23.01 8.10
N GLY A 469 -10.23 24.16 7.83
CA GLY A 469 -9.35 24.85 8.78
C GLY A 469 -8.11 24.07 9.26
N PRO A 470 -7.35 23.40 8.38
CA PRO A 470 -6.16 22.66 8.79
C PRO A 470 -5.08 23.60 9.36
N GLU A 471 -4.41 23.13 10.41
CA GLU A 471 -3.12 23.62 10.86
C GLU A 471 -2.07 22.56 10.54
N VAL A 472 -1.02 22.95 9.81
CA VAL A 472 0.16 22.09 9.58
C VAL A 472 1.06 22.17 10.81
N VAL A 473 0.90 21.22 11.72
CA VAL A 473 1.64 21.18 12.99
C VAL A 473 3.06 20.65 12.76
N PHE A 474 3.22 19.73 11.82
CA PHE A 474 4.51 19.17 11.44
C PHE A 474 4.47 18.72 9.98
N SER A 475 5.59 18.88 9.27
CA SER A 475 5.83 18.24 7.97
C SER A 475 7.31 17.98 7.74
N HIS A 476 7.62 16.87 7.06
CA HIS A 476 8.96 16.55 6.58
C HIS A 476 8.86 15.90 5.20
N ALA A 477 9.43 16.56 4.20
CA ALA A 477 9.32 16.24 2.79
C ALA A 477 10.68 16.29 2.10
N GLY A 478 10.79 15.57 0.99
CA GLY A 478 11.99 15.52 0.16
C GLY A 478 12.02 16.51 -1.00
N ALA A 479 13.18 16.62 -1.64
CA ALA A 479 13.27 17.27 -2.95
C ALA A 479 12.46 16.49 -4.01
N THR A 480 12.06 17.13 -5.11
CA THR A 480 11.27 16.46 -6.16
C THR A 480 11.96 15.19 -6.67
N ASN A 481 11.26 14.06 -6.56
CA ASN A 481 11.73 12.72 -6.93
C ASN A 481 13.02 12.31 -6.19
N GLU A 482 13.17 12.72 -4.93
CA GLU A 482 14.30 12.32 -4.10
C GLU A 482 14.30 10.80 -3.89
N SER A 483 15.44 10.17 -4.16
CA SER A 483 15.58 8.72 -4.09
C SER A 483 15.38 8.16 -2.67
N PRO A 484 15.03 6.87 -2.53
CA PRO A 484 14.98 6.20 -1.23
C PRO A 484 16.32 6.13 -0.47
N LEU A 485 17.44 6.56 -1.08
CA LEU A 485 18.70 6.75 -0.34
C LEU A 485 18.68 7.97 0.58
N GLY A 486 17.79 8.94 0.35
CA GLY A 486 17.62 10.10 1.23
C GLY A 486 17.00 9.74 2.58
N ASP A 487 16.66 10.76 3.35
CA ASP A 487 15.97 10.64 4.65
C ASP A 487 14.47 10.95 4.56
N SER A 488 13.94 11.05 3.33
CA SER A 488 12.57 11.49 3.03
C SER A 488 11.61 10.34 2.72
N GLN A 489 11.96 9.11 3.13
CA GLN A 489 11.06 7.96 3.12
C GLN A 489 10.53 7.75 4.53
N HIS A 490 9.24 7.50 4.69
CA HIS A 490 8.59 7.54 5.99
C HIS A 490 7.64 6.37 6.21
N PHE A 491 7.38 6.07 7.48
CA PHE A 491 6.22 5.33 7.92
C PHE A 491 5.74 5.93 9.24
N GLY A 492 4.47 5.70 9.54
CA GLY A 492 3.87 6.08 10.80
C GLY A 492 3.82 4.91 11.78
N GLU A 493 3.95 5.19 13.08
CA GLU A 493 3.73 4.22 14.15
C GLU A 493 2.66 4.75 15.11
N VAL A 494 1.72 3.90 15.47
CA VAL A 494 0.70 4.18 16.48
C VAL A 494 0.85 3.18 17.61
N ASP A 495 1.01 3.69 18.82
CA ASP A 495 0.91 2.93 20.06
C ASP A 495 -0.38 3.32 20.79
N ILE A 496 -1.14 2.33 21.27
CA ILE A 496 -2.29 2.53 22.17
C ILE A 496 -2.00 1.79 23.47
N ASP A 497 -1.89 2.53 24.57
CA ASP A 497 -1.69 1.94 25.88
C ASP A 497 -3.02 1.38 26.43
N ALA A 498 -3.00 0.15 26.91
CA ALA A 498 -4.22 -0.51 27.34
C ALA A 498 -4.78 0.01 28.66
N GLU A 499 -3.92 0.54 29.53
CA GLU A 499 -4.27 1.01 30.86
C GLU A 499 -4.79 2.45 30.79
N SER A 500 -3.96 3.37 30.30
CA SER A 500 -4.28 4.80 30.18
C SER A 500 -5.23 5.12 29.03
N ARG A 501 -5.29 4.23 28.02
CA ARG A 501 -6.03 4.43 26.76
C ARG A 501 -5.49 5.58 25.90
N GLU A 502 -4.29 6.09 26.20
CA GLU A 502 -3.62 7.09 25.38
C GLU A 502 -3.21 6.49 24.04
N LEU A 503 -3.39 7.26 22.95
CA LEU A 503 -2.88 6.95 21.63
C LEU A 503 -1.70 7.87 21.33
N THR A 504 -0.54 7.29 21.03
CA THR A 504 0.67 8.02 20.62
C THR A 504 0.97 7.74 19.16
N VAL A 505 1.03 8.80 18.35
CA VAL A 505 1.45 8.75 16.95
C VAL A 505 2.89 9.20 16.82
N ARG A 506 3.70 8.47 16.04
CA ARG A 506 5.05 8.85 15.63
C ARG A 506 5.18 8.84 14.11
N LEU A 507 5.88 9.84 13.58
CA LEU A 507 6.30 9.85 12.18
C LEU A 507 7.81 9.54 12.14
N ILE A 508 8.17 8.49 11.41
CA ILE A 508 9.49 7.87 11.48
C ILE A 508 10.04 7.75 10.06
N THR A 509 11.33 8.04 9.87
CA THR A 509 11.99 7.72 8.60
C THR A 509 12.13 6.20 8.45
N THR A 510 12.22 5.68 7.23
CA THR A 510 12.50 4.25 6.99
C THR A 510 13.86 3.79 7.52
N ARG A 511 14.73 4.73 7.94
CA ARG A 511 15.99 4.47 8.67
C ARG A 511 15.85 4.47 10.19
N GLY A 512 14.64 4.67 10.71
CA GLY A 512 14.30 4.55 12.13
C GLY A 512 14.40 5.84 12.94
N ALA A 513 14.62 7.00 12.31
CA ALA A 513 14.66 8.28 13.02
C ALA A 513 13.24 8.78 13.30
N VAL A 514 12.88 8.97 14.57
CA VAL A 514 11.61 9.58 14.97
C VAL A 514 11.70 11.09 14.73
N LEU A 515 10.85 11.62 13.86
CA LEU A 515 10.84 13.04 13.49
C LEU A 515 9.81 13.84 14.28
N PHE A 516 8.70 13.20 14.64
CA PHE A 516 7.58 13.81 15.32
C PHE A 516 6.88 12.79 16.23
N GLU A 517 6.33 13.26 17.35
CA GLU A 517 5.52 12.47 18.27
C GLU A 517 4.33 13.30 18.79
N LYS A 518 3.15 12.68 18.85
CA LYS A 518 1.94 13.28 19.41
C LYS A 518 1.15 12.25 20.21
N SER A 519 0.99 12.51 21.50
CA SER A 519 0.02 11.80 22.36
C SER A 519 -1.34 12.48 22.34
N LEU A 520 -2.39 11.66 22.26
CA LEU A 520 -3.79 12.03 22.29
C LEU A 520 -4.46 11.26 23.45
N SER A 521 -5.06 11.99 24.38
CA SER A 521 -5.84 11.38 25.46
C SER A 521 -7.23 11.03 24.97
N ALA A 522 -7.73 9.85 25.34
CA ALA A 522 -9.11 9.47 25.08
C ALA A 522 -10.06 10.38 25.87
N SER A 523 -11.07 10.90 25.18
CA SER A 523 -12.17 11.69 25.76
C SER A 523 -13.22 10.85 26.47
#